data_AF-A0A1E4S614-F1
#
_entry.id   AF-A0A1E4S614-F1
#
_cell.length_a   1.000
_cell.length_b   1.000
_cell.length_c   1.000
_cell.angle_alpha   90.00
_cell.angle_beta   90.00
_cell.angle_gamma   90.00
#
_symmetry.space_group_name_H-M   'P 1'
#
loop_
_entity.id
_entity.type
_entity.pdbx_description
1 polymer ?
#
loop_
_entity_poly.entity_id
_entity_poly.type
_entity_poly.pdbx_seq_one_letter_code
_entity_poly.pdbx_strand_id
1 'polypeptide(L)'
;MDSQTIGALLESMNSTQIINTLESLQASGYNLSSVDVPAVISQLNVTQVEGVLASNSTVVNGLLTSLKPAQLLTMIASFQNVTSTLFLAAKAADNEQVAQAYEEQGTTLVTLLMNKVSTVFTDSQLLGLFKIMTNGAAYGTGSMKLMSMAKDLIKGFFGGSMPAGVEVPSRLESLVRAKQPAIFGDYPTNSDVAPSAVFLSIFAIITMFHTGLFIKNYTLGHKFFVSLGLAFYSLMRTLSFILRLAWAKHFLNLDLGLTATIFLVLCIIFLPSLNLILAQRYFTWKHPLYGSHKVFKALMYVIYALVVGVVVMTIVAAAVQTIYLLSEHHFNMTKQVIQASSILITIYSVIAAVLVFLSFVIPPTKKDQEIITYQPYWIKSFKWNYFVPKGTAQREEQLITEDQRHAVRIINSSEYHYETTHNAEEHQSEHRLHHNSSIFIISFTTVLLLIINLFRTVSTFIDQYHEHQSWIFDHTVMYVMFGALEVIINATYIVGRIDLRFYKPDSLKNIVLQSSSSSDSNIPETKSADGVSEGSSIQHDTERATDAN
;
A
#
# COMPACT_ATOMS: atom_id res chain seq x y z
N MET A 1 -53.51 2.07 -23.61
CA MET A 1 -53.23 1.33 -24.85
C MET A 1 -52.04 0.44 -24.61
N ASP A 2 -52.08 -0.80 -25.09
CA ASP A 2 -50.89 -1.65 -25.10
C ASP A 2 -49.85 -1.14 -26.11
N SER A 3 -48.61 -1.64 -25.98
CA SER A 3 -47.48 -1.21 -26.80
C SER A 3 -47.65 -1.55 -28.28
N GLN A 4 -48.37 -2.63 -28.62
CA GLN A 4 -48.64 -3.01 -30.01
C GLN A 4 -49.62 -2.04 -30.69
N THR A 5 -50.66 -1.63 -29.99
CA THR A 5 -51.62 -0.63 -30.47
C THR A 5 -50.95 0.73 -30.66
N ILE A 6 -50.02 1.11 -29.75
CA ILE A 6 -49.19 2.30 -29.91
C ILE A 6 -48.26 2.15 -31.13
N GLY A 7 -47.58 1.00 -31.26
CA GLY A 7 -46.68 0.72 -32.38
C GLY A 7 -47.36 0.86 -33.75
N ALA A 8 -48.55 0.26 -33.90
CA ALA A 8 -49.34 0.34 -35.14
C ALA A 8 -49.75 1.77 -35.50
N LEU A 9 -49.98 2.64 -34.50
CA LEU A 9 -50.27 4.06 -34.76
C LEU A 9 -49.02 4.83 -35.18
N LEU A 10 -47.87 4.54 -34.56
CA LEU A 10 -46.61 5.23 -34.82
C LEU A 10 -45.95 4.80 -36.13
N GLU A 11 -46.27 3.61 -36.66
CA GLU A 11 -45.68 3.07 -37.90
C GLU A 11 -45.81 4.02 -39.09
N SER A 12 -46.94 4.73 -39.18
CA SER A 12 -47.21 5.69 -40.26
C SER A 12 -46.59 7.08 -40.06
N MET A 13 -46.00 7.35 -38.90
CA MET A 13 -45.50 8.68 -38.51
C MET A 13 -43.98 8.80 -38.70
N ASN A 14 -43.49 9.95 -39.15
CA ASN A 14 -42.07 10.30 -39.04
C ASN A 14 -41.73 10.82 -37.63
N SER A 15 -40.44 10.94 -37.32
CA SER A 15 -39.97 11.39 -35.99
C SER A 15 -40.55 12.74 -35.54
N THR A 16 -40.72 13.70 -36.46
CA THR A 16 -41.32 15.01 -36.16
C THR A 16 -42.80 14.89 -35.81
N GLN A 17 -43.56 14.07 -36.54
CA GLN A 17 -44.96 13.79 -36.24
C GLN A 17 -45.13 13.10 -34.89
N ILE A 18 -44.23 12.17 -34.55
CA ILE A 18 -44.22 11.50 -33.23
C ILE A 18 -44.01 12.55 -32.12
N ILE A 19 -43.01 13.42 -32.25
CA ILE A 19 -42.70 14.46 -31.27
C ILE A 19 -43.89 15.42 -31.09
N ASN A 20 -44.43 15.96 -32.18
CA ASN A 20 -45.57 16.89 -32.14
C ASN A 20 -46.81 16.25 -31.50
N THR A 21 -47.00 14.94 -31.70
CA THR A 21 -48.10 14.18 -31.09
C THR A 21 -47.89 14.06 -29.58
N LEU A 22 -46.69 13.71 -29.12
CA LEU A 22 -46.36 13.66 -27.70
C LEU A 22 -46.57 15.02 -27.03
N GLU A 23 -46.14 16.10 -27.68
CA GLU A 23 -46.32 17.47 -27.19
C GLU A 23 -47.80 17.85 -27.08
N SER A 24 -48.59 17.52 -28.11
CA SER A 24 -50.04 17.78 -28.12
C SER A 24 -50.78 16.98 -27.05
N LEU A 25 -50.40 15.72 -26.82
CA LEU A 25 -50.98 14.88 -25.78
C LEU A 25 -50.67 15.44 -24.38
N GLN A 26 -49.42 15.85 -24.13
CA GLN A 26 -49.07 16.47 -22.85
C GLN A 26 -49.81 17.79 -22.64
N ALA A 27 -49.91 18.64 -23.68
CA ALA A 27 -50.66 19.89 -23.63
C ALA A 27 -52.17 19.66 -23.37
N SER A 28 -52.70 18.53 -23.81
CA SER A 28 -54.08 18.11 -23.57
C SER A 28 -54.30 17.48 -22.18
N GLY A 29 -53.29 17.47 -21.31
CA GLY A 29 -53.38 17.00 -19.93
C GLY A 29 -53.16 15.50 -19.74
N TYR A 30 -52.71 14.76 -20.78
CA TYR A 30 -52.37 13.35 -20.60
C TYR A 30 -51.10 13.18 -19.77
N ASN A 31 -51.15 12.29 -18.78
CA ASN A 31 -49.97 11.93 -18.01
C ASN A 31 -49.06 10.98 -18.80
N LEU A 32 -48.04 11.53 -19.44
CA LEU A 32 -47.07 10.74 -20.20
C LEU A 32 -46.08 9.96 -19.31
N SER A 33 -46.00 10.23 -18.01
CA SER A 33 -45.07 9.54 -17.11
C SER A 33 -45.42 8.06 -16.86
N SER A 34 -46.65 7.64 -17.20
CA SER A 34 -47.08 6.24 -17.11
C SER A 34 -46.85 5.45 -18.40
N VAL A 35 -46.32 6.08 -19.45
CA VAL A 35 -46.02 5.41 -20.71
C VAL A 35 -44.82 4.49 -20.51
N ASP A 36 -44.94 3.25 -21.01
CA ASP A 36 -43.82 2.31 -21.07
C ASP A 36 -42.90 2.71 -22.23
N VAL A 37 -42.06 3.71 -21.98
CA VAL A 37 -41.16 4.30 -22.97
C VAL A 37 -40.26 3.25 -23.64
N PRO A 38 -39.61 2.29 -22.93
CA PRO A 38 -38.88 1.20 -23.57
C PRO A 38 -39.73 0.38 -24.54
N ALA A 39 -40.97 0.03 -24.16
CA ALA A 39 -41.86 -0.72 -25.03
C ALA A 39 -42.25 0.09 -26.27
N VAL A 40 -42.48 1.40 -26.16
CA VAL A 40 -42.77 2.27 -27.31
C VAL A 40 -41.55 2.41 -28.23
N ILE A 41 -40.36 2.66 -27.69
CA ILE A 41 -39.12 2.77 -28.48
C ILE A 41 -38.87 1.48 -29.26
N SER A 42 -39.18 0.31 -28.70
CA SER A 42 -39.01 -0.98 -29.38
C SER A 42 -39.88 -1.15 -30.64
N GLN A 43 -40.91 -0.33 -30.82
CA GLN A 43 -41.79 -0.36 -32.00
C GLN A 43 -41.37 0.64 -33.08
N LEU A 44 -40.38 1.51 -32.79
CA LEU A 44 -39.89 2.51 -33.73
C LEU A 44 -38.82 1.92 -34.64
N ASN A 45 -38.86 2.29 -35.92
CA ASN A 45 -37.75 2.03 -36.84
C ASN A 45 -36.55 2.92 -36.52
N VAL A 46 -35.39 2.56 -37.09
CA VAL A 46 -34.10 3.20 -36.80
C VAL A 46 -34.13 4.72 -37.05
N THR A 47 -34.72 5.17 -38.16
CA THR A 47 -34.84 6.60 -38.51
C THR A 47 -35.76 7.37 -37.56
N GLN A 48 -36.85 6.74 -37.11
CA GLN A 48 -37.74 7.33 -36.09
C GLN A 48 -37.01 7.50 -34.75
N VAL A 49 -36.29 6.46 -34.31
CA VAL A 49 -35.49 6.50 -33.07
C VAL A 49 -34.44 7.58 -33.13
N GLU A 50 -33.72 7.68 -34.24
CA GLU A 50 -32.70 8.71 -34.48
C GLU A 50 -33.30 10.11 -34.34
N GLY A 51 -34.39 10.41 -35.03
CA GLY A 51 -35.03 11.73 -34.96
C GLY A 51 -35.61 12.05 -33.58
N VAL A 52 -36.16 11.06 -32.86
CA VAL A 52 -36.66 11.24 -31.49
C VAL A 52 -35.50 11.54 -30.53
N LEU A 53 -34.39 10.81 -30.61
CA LEU A 53 -33.20 11.08 -29.79
C LEU A 53 -32.50 12.39 -30.14
N ALA A 54 -32.46 12.77 -31.43
CA ALA A 54 -31.89 14.04 -31.87
C ALA A 54 -32.70 15.25 -31.38
N SER A 55 -33.96 15.06 -31.00
CA SER A 55 -34.82 16.14 -30.55
C SER A 55 -34.37 16.75 -29.21
N ASN A 56 -34.54 18.06 -29.10
CA ASN A 56 -34.41 18.82 -27.85
C ASN A 56 -35.78 19.08 -27.19
N SER A 57 -36.82 18.34 -27.57
CA SER A 57 -38.16 18.48 -27.01
C SER A 57 -38.12 18.27 -25.50
N THR A 58 -38.68 19.22 -24.75
CA THR A 58 -38.80 19.13 -23.29
C THR A 58 -39.66 17.94 -22.88
N VAL A 59 -40.60 17.53 -23.74
CA VAL A 59 -41.49 16.39 -23.50
C VAL A 59 -40.74 15.08 -23.63
N VAL A 60 -39.97 14.91 -24.72
CA VAL A 60 -39.12 13.74 -24.93
C VAL A 60 -38.07 13.62 -23.85
N ASN A 61 -37.37 14.72 -23.52
CA ASN A 61 -36.40 14.73 -22.43
C ASN A 61 -37.06 14.44 -21.07
N GLY A 62 -38.25 15.00 -20.81
CA GLY A 62 -39.03 14.72 -19.62
C GLY A 62 -39.36 13.24 -19.46
N LEU A 63 -39.80 12.59 -20.54
CA LEU A 63 -40.02 11.14 -20.59
C LEU A 63 -38.74 10.35 -20.26
N LEU A 64 -37.62 10.70 -20.87
CA LEU A 64 -36.32 10.07 -20.60
C LEU A 64 -35.89 10.23 -19.13
N THR A 65 -36.09 11.40 -18.53
CA THR A 65 -35.79 11.64 -17.10
C THR A 65 -36.74 10.92 -16.15
N SER A 66 -37.92 10.50 -16.62
CA SER A 66 -38.90 9.78 -15.80
C SER A 66 -38.66 8.26 -15.73
N LEU A 67 -37.76 7.72 -16.57
CA LEU A 67 -37.47 6.28 -16.60
C LEU A 67 -36.96 5.79 -15.24
N LYS A 68 -37.54 4.69 -14.75
CA LYS A 68 -36.94 3.95 -13.63
C LYS A 68 -35.63 3.29 -14.11
N PRO A 69 -34.66 3.03 -13.21
CA PRO A 69 -33.39 2.41 -13.59
C PRO A 69 -33.54 1.08 -14.37
N ALA A 70 -34.54 0.25 -14.03
CA ALA A 70 -34.82 -0.98 -14.76
C ALA A 70 -35.30 -0.72 -16.20
N GLN A 71 -36.16 0.29 -16.38
CA GLN A 71 -36.63 0.70 -17.71
C GLN A 71 -35.49 1.29 -18.54
N LEU A 72 -34.60 2.09 -17.91
CA LEU A 72 -33.40 2.60 -18.55
C LEU A 72 -32.46 1.46 -19.00
N LEU A 73 -32.28 0.41 -18.18
CA LEU A 73 -31.49 -0.77 -18.55
C LEU A 73 -32.10 -1.48 -19.76
N THR A 74 -33.41 -1.71 -19.77
CA THR A 74 -34.12 -2.31 -20.91
C THR A 74 -33.93 -1.48 -22.18
N MET A 75 -34.09 -0.16 -22.08
CA MET A 75 -33.88 0.75 -23.19
C MET A 75 -32.44 0.67 -23.72
N ILE A 76 -31.44 0.75 -22.83
CA ILE A 76 -30.01 0.62 -23.18
C ILE A 76 -29.73 -0.71 -23.91
N ALA A 77 -30.29 -1.82 -23.42
CA ALA A 77 -30.13 -3.13 -24.05
C ALA A 77 -30.78 -3.20 -25.45
N SER A 78 -31.98 -2.63 -25.62
CA SER A 78 -32.63 -2.52 -26.92
C SER A 78 -31.80 -1.68 -27.90
N PHE A 79 -31.27 -0.54 -27.46
CA PHE A 79 -30.37 0.28 -28.26
C PHE A 79 -29.10 -0.47 -28.67
N GLN A 80 -28.46 -1.14 -27.70
CA GLN A 80 -27.26 -1.93 -27.94
C GLN A 80 -27.50 -3.02 -28.99
N ASN A 81 -28.65 -3.71 -28.92
CA ASN A 81 -29.01 -4.72 -29.90
C ASN A 81 -29.13 -4.12 -31.31
N VAL A 82 -29.86 -3.01 -31.46
CA VAL A 82 -30.04 -2.32 -32.76
C VAL A 82 -28.70 -1.88 -33.33
N THR A 83 -27.88 -1.16 -32.56
CA THR A 83 -26.60 -0.64 -33.07
C THR A 83 -25.61 -1.78 -33.33
N SER A 84 -25.58 -2.81 -32.48
CA SER A 84 -24.77 -4.02 -32.73
C SER A 84 -25.14 -4.68 -34.06
N THR A 85 -26.43 -4.80 -34.37
CA THR A 85 -26.88 -5.37 -35.65
C THR A 85 -26.42 -4.52 -36.83
N LEU A 86 -26.47 -3.19 -36.73
CA LEU A 86 -25.98 -2.29 -37.78
C LEU A 86 -24.48 -2.49 -38.04
N PHE A 87 -23.65 -2.51 -36.99
CA PHE A 87 -22.20 -2.72 -37.15
C PHE A 87 -21.84 -4.13 -37.65
N LEU A 88 -22.59 -5.16 -37.24
CA LEU A 88 -22.41 -6.51 -37.79
C LEU A 88 -22.84 -6.59 -39.26
N ALA A 89 -23.92 -5.90 -39.63
CA ALA A 89 -24.37 -5.82 -41.02
C ALA A 89 -23.36 -5.05 -41.89
N ALA A 90 -22.77 -3.97 -41.38
CA ALA A 90 -21.68 -3.26 -42.05
C ALA A 90 -20.49 -4.19 -42.34
N LYS A 91 -20.05 -4.94 -41.32
CA LYS A 91 -18.94 -5.89 -41.46
C LYS A 91 -19.23 -7.03 -42.44
N ALA A 92 -20.50 -7.41 -42.60
CA ALA A 92 -20.94 -8.46 -43.51
C ALA A 92 -21.29 -7.95 -44.91
N ALA A 93 -21.27 -6.64 -45.15
CA ALA A 93 -21.68 -6.06 -46.43
C ALA A 93 -20.58 -6.21 -47.50
N ASP A 94 -20.92 -6.77 -48.64
CA ASP A 94 -20.02 -6.90 -49.80
C ASP A 94 -19.79 -5.57 -50.54
N ASN A 95 -20.67 -4.59 -50.33
CA ASN A 95 -20.60 -3.25 -50.95
C ASN A 95 -20.15 -2.21 -49.92
N GLU A 96 -19.05 -1.52 -50.22
CA GLU A 96 -18.45 -0.51 -49.35
C GLU A 96 -19.42 0.65 -49.01
N GLN A 97 -20.26 1.09 -49.96
CA GLN A 97 -21.24 2.15 -49.71
C GLN A 97 -22.33 1.69 -48.74
N VAL A 98 -22.74 0.42 -48.83
CA VAL A 98 -23.73 -0.18 -47.92
C VAL A 98 -23.11 -0.39 -46.54
N ALA A 99 -21.86 -0.83 -46.47
CA ALA A 99 -21.11 -0.94 -45.23
C ALA A 99 -21.03 0.42 -44.51
N GLN A 100 -20.61 1.46 -45.24
CA GLN A 100 -20.50 2.83 -44.73
C GLN A 100 -21.85 3.38 -44.23
N ALA A 101 -22.95 3.14 -44.96
CA ALA A 101 -24.27 3.59 -44.54
C ALA A 101 -24.71 2.96 -43.20
N TYR A 102 -24.45 1.66 -42.99
CA TYR A 102 -24.72 1.00 -41.72
C TYR A 102 -23.83 1.51 -40.58
N GLU A 103 -22.54 1.73 -40.84
CA GLU A 103 -21.62 2.31 -39.85
C GLU A 103 -22.00 3.73 -39.45
N GLU A 104 -22.37 4.58 -40.41
CA GLU A 104 -22.80 5.96 -40.18
C GLU A 104 -24.08 6.01 -39.35
N GLN A 105 -25.07 5.18 -39.70
CA GLN A 105 -26.32 5.09 -38.96
C GLN A 105 -26.11 4.57 -37.54
N GLY A 106 -25.28 3.52 -37.37
CA GLY A 106 -24.92 2.99 -36.06
C GLY A 106 -24.19 4.01 -35.20
N THR A 107 -23.20 4.70 -35.78
CA THR A 107 -22.40 5.74 -35.10
C THR A 107 -23.27 6.91 -34.66
N THR A 108 -24.20 7.35 -35.51
CA THR A 108 -25.14 8.43 -35.21
C THR A 108 -26.01 8.09 -34.01
N LEU A 109 -26.60 6.89 -33.98
CA LEU A 109 -27.43 6.45 -32.85
C LEU A 109 -26.65 6.35 -31.54
N VAL A 110 -25.43 5.77 -31.57
CA VAL A 110 -24.59 5.69 -30.37
C VAL A 110 -24.25 7.09 -29.88
N THR A 111 -23.88 8.00 -30.78
CA THR A 111 -23.54 9.38 -30.43
C THR A 111 -24.71 10.12 -29.78
N LEU A 112 -25.92 9.98 -30.35
CA LEU A 112 -27.13 10.56 -29.79
C LEU A 112 -27.46 10.00 -28.40
N LEU A 113 -27.33 8.69 -28.21
CA LEU A 113 -27.53 8.07 -26.90
C LEU A 113 -26.50 8.57 -25.88
N MET A 114 -25.21 8.63 -26.25
CA MET A 114 -24.15 9.14 -25.37
C MET A 114 -24.35 10.61 -25.02
N ASN A 115 -24.90 11.41 -25.94
CA ASN A 115 -25.30 12.78 -25.65
C ASN A 115 -26.43 12.80 -24.60
N LYS A 116 -27.47 11.98 -24.72
CA LYS A 116 -28.54 11.88 -23.71
C LYS A 116 -28.02 11.38 -22.35
N VAL A 117 -27.07 10.45 -22.33
CA VAL A 117 -26.37 10.05 -21.09
C VAL A 117 -25.62 11.22 -20.47
N SER A 118 -25.02 12.06 -21.29
CA SER A 118 -24.26 13.22 -20.81
C SER A 118 -25.15 14.36 -20.35
N THR A 119 -26.30 14.60 -20.98
CA THR A 119 -27.07 15.85 -20.80
C THR A 119 -28.48 15.68 -20.23
N VAL A 120 -29.11 14.50 -20.34
CA VAL A 120 -30.53 14.32 -20.02
C VAL A 120 -30.75 13.40 -18.83
N PHE A 121 -30.18 12.18 -18.82
CA PHE A 121 -30.42 11.24 -17.71
C PHE A 121 -29.92 11.81 -16.38
N THR A 122 -30.64 11.50 -15.31
CA THR A 122 -30.30 11.98 -13.95
C THR A 122 -29.27 11.07 -13.29
N ASP A 123 -28.52 11.61 -12.34
CA ASP A 123 -27.50 10.85 -11.60
C ASP A 123 -28.13 9.66 -10.84
N SER A 124 -29.35 9.84 -10.32
CA SER A 124 -30.11 8.76 -9.67
C SER A 124 -30.43 7.60 -10.61
N GLN A 125 -30.74 7.87 -11.87
CA GLN A 125 -31.01 6.84 -12.88
C GLN A 125 -29.73 6.08 -13.21
N LEU A 126 -28.62 6.79 -13.41
CA LEU A 126 -27.32 6.21 -13.74
C LEU A 126 -26.73 5.40 -12.57
N LEU A 127 -26.85 5.89 -11.34
CA LEU A 127 -26.47 5.14 -10.14
C LEU A 127 -27.37 3.93 -9.89
N GLY A 128 -28.68 4.06 -10.16
CA GLY A 128 -29.61 2.95 -10.09
C GLY A 128 -29.29 1.86 -11.12
N LEU A 129 -28.90 2.25 -12.33
CA LEU A 129 -28.43 1.34 -13.38
C LEU A 129 -27.21 0.56 -12.91
N PHE A 130 -26.21 1.25 -12.34
CA PHE A 130 -25.06 0.61 -11.72
C PHE A 130 -25.48 -0.44 -10.68
N LYS A 131 -26.39 -0.09 -9.75
CA LYS A 131 -26.88 -1.02 -8.73
C LYS A 131 -27.55 -2.26 -9.34
N ILE A 132 -28.34 -2.12 -10.40
CA ILE A 132 -28.96 -3.27 -11.08
C ILE A 132 -27.90 -4.14 -11.76
N MET A 133 -27.02 -3.52 -12.57
CA MET A 133 -25.99 -4.23 -13.34
C MET A 133 -24.98 -4.97 -12.45
N THR A 134 -24.80 -4.53 -11.22
CA THR A 134 -23.85 -5.11 -10.26
C THR A 134 -24.52 -5.96 -9.18
N ASN A 135 -25.81 -6.28 -9.34
CA ASN A 135 -26.57 -7.05 -8.36
C ASN A 135 -26.53 -6.44 -6.94
N GLY A 136 -26.64 -5.12 -6.84
CA GLY A 136 -26.71 -4.39 -5.58
C GLY A 136 -25.36 -4.09 -4.92
N ALA A 137 -24.24 -4.20 -5.64
CA ALA A 137 -22.91 -3.94 -5.10
C ALA A 137 -22.81 -2.55 -4.43
N ALA A 138 -22.06 -2.48 -3.34
CA ALA A 138 -21.76 -1.25 -2.62
C ALA A 138 -21.01 -0.26 -3.52
N TYR A 139 -21.33 1.02 -3.36
CA TYR A 139 -20.61 2.07 -4.09
C TYR A 139 -19.15 2.14 -3.62
N GLY A 140 -18.26 2.48 -4.55
CA GLY A 140 -16.82 2.58 -4.27
C GLY A 140 -16.10 1.23 -4.23
N THR A 141 -16.75 0.15 -4.69
CA THR A 141 -16.15 -1.20 -4.77
C THR A 141 -16.03 -1.68 -6.21
N GLY A 142 -15.07 -2.57 -6.45
CA GLY A 142 -14.90 -3.27 -7.73
C GLY A 142 -14.63 -2.35 -8.91
N SER A 143 -13.91 -1.24 -8.72
CA SER A 143 -13.64 -0.26 -9.77
C SER A 143 -13.00 -0.89 -11.01
N MET A 144 -12.13 -1.90 -10.85
CA MET A 144 -11.59 -2.67 -11.98
C MET A 144 -12.66 -3.43 -12.74
N LYS A 145 -13.52 -4.16 -12.02
CA LYS A 145 -14.61 -4.91 -12.64
C LYS A 145 -15.62 -3.98 -13.31
N LEU A 146 -15.94 -2.86 -12.67
CA LEU A 146 -16.84 -1.85 -13.18
C LEU A 146 -16.32 -1.21 -14.48
N MET A 147 -15.02 -0.88 -14.53
CA MET A 147 -14.39 -0.35 -15.74
C MET A 147 -14.43 -1.39 -16.88
N SER A 148 -14.20 -2.67 -16.59
CA SER A 148 -14.38 -3.74 -17.58
C SER A 148 -15.83 -3.81 -18.07
N MET A 149 -16.81 -3.81 -17.17
CA MET A 149 -18.22 -3.84 -17.51
C MET A 149 -18.64 -2.63 -18.36
N ALA A 150 -18.13 -1.43 -18.04
CA ALA A 150 -18.39 -0.22 -18.83
C ALA A 150 -17.81 -0.33 -20.25
N LYS A 151 -16.57 -0.81 -20.37
CA LYS A 151 -15.93 -1.05 -21.68
C LYS A 151 -16.68 -2.10 -22.49
N ASP A 152 -17.12 -3.18 -21.87
CA ASP A 152 -17.84 -4.26 -22.55
C ASP A 152 -19.25 -3.83 -22.97
N LEU A 153 -19.93 -3.02 -22.15
CA LEU A 153 -21.18 -2.36 -22.53
C LEU A 153 -20.97 -1.46 -23.76
N ILE A 154 -19.92 -0.65 -23.77
CA ILE A 154 -19.62 0.23 -24.92
C ILE A 154 -19.31 -0.59 -26.16
N LYS A 155 -18.43 -1.60 -26.08
CA LYS A 155 -18.13 -2.51 -27.20
C LYS A 155 -19.39 -3.15 -27.78
N GLY A 156 -20.34 -3.53 -26.93
CA GLY A 156 -21.59 -4.13 -27.40
C GLY A 156 -22.39 -3.19 -28.30
N PHE A 157 -22.31 -1.87 -28.13
CA PHE A 157 -22.96 -0.94 -29.06
C PHE A 157 -22.34 -0.96 -30.46
N PHE A 158 -21.07 -1.35 -30.58
CA PHE A 158 -20.28 -1.35 -31.81
C PHE A 158 -20.03 -2.77 -32.37
N GLY A 159 -20.96 -3.69 -32.16
CA GLY A 159 -20.84 -5.06 -32.70
C GLY A 159 -19.72 -5.90 -32.07
N GLY A 160 -19.27 -5.54 -30.86
CA GLY A 160 -18.23 -6.25 -30.12
C GLY A 160 -16.81 -5.70 -30.27
N SER A 161 -16.59 -4.70 -31.12
CA SER A 161 -15.30 -4.03 -31.29
C SER A 161 -15.40 -2.54 -30.94
N MET A 162 -14.54 -2.04 -30.05
CA MET A 162 -14.51 -0.62 -29.70
C MET A 162 -13.73 0.16 -30.78
N PRO A 163 -14.34 1.15 -31.46
CA PRO A 163 -13.61 1.99 -32.40
C PRO A 163 -12.51 2.79 -31.71
N ALA A 164 -11.44 3.12 -32.43
CA ALA A 164 -10.37 3.95 -31.92
C ALA A 164 -10.91 5.34 -31.53
N GLY A 165 -10.55 5.83 -30.34
CA GLY A 165 -10.98 7.15 -29.84
C GLY A 165 -12.34 7.18 -29.14
N VAL A 166 -13.08 6.06 -29.08
CA VAL A 166 -14.28 5.97 -28.23
C VAL A 166 -13.86 5.65 -26.81
N GLU A 167 -14.21 6.52 -25.87
CA GLU A 167 -13.94 6.36 -24.44
C GLU A 167 -15.24 6.29 -23.63
N VAL A 168 -15.13 5.96 -22.34
CA VAL A 168 -16.27 5.99 -21.43
C VAL A 168 -16.72 7.46 -21.26
N PRO A 169 -18.03 7.76 -21.33
CA PRO A 169 -18.50 9.14 -21.14
C PRO A 169 -18.00 9.75 -19.82
N SER A 170 -17.40 10.95 -19.90
CA SER A 170 -16.76 11.60 -18.74
C SER A 170 -17.71 11.82 -17.57
N ARG A 171 -19.02 12.00 -17.84
CA ARG A 171 -20.04 12.10 -16.79
C ARG A 171 -20.14 10.82 -15.96
N LEU A 172 -20.10 9.64 -16.58
CA LEU A 172 -20.10 8.36 -15.86
C LEU A 172 -18.83 8.19 -15.03
N GLU A 173 -17.68 8.56 -15.59
CA GLU A 173 -16.42 8.56 -14.84
C GLU A 173 -16.47 9.47 -13.62
N SER A 174 -17.02 10.69 -13.77
CA SER A 174 -17.17 11.65 -12.68
C SER A 174 -18.10 11.14 -11.58
N LEU A 175 -19.20 10.48 -11.96
CA LEU A 175 -20.18 9.92 -11.03
C LEU A 175 -19.60 8.73 -10.25
N VAL A 176 -18.89 7.84 -10.93
CA VAL A 176 -18.19 6.71 -10.28
C VAL A 176 -17.09 7.20 -9.36
N ARG A 177 -16.34 8.24 -9.78
CA ARG A 177 -15.30 8.89 -8.97
C ARG A 177 -15.89 9.52 -7.72
N ALA A 178 -16.97 10.28 -7.85
CA ALA A 178 -17.67 10.93 -6.74
C ALA A 178 -18.07 9.93 -5.64
N LYS A 179 -18.38 8.68 -6.04
CA LYS A 179 -18.74 7.58 -5.13
C LYS A 179 -17.58 6.63 -4.78
N GLN A 180 -16.35 6.98 -5.11
CA GLN A 180 -15.19 6.27 -4.55
C GLN A 180 -14.99 6.62 -3.07
N PRO A 181 -14.41 5.72 -2.26
CA PRO A 181 -14.10 6.01 -0.86
C PRO A 181 -13.07 7.15 -0.79
N ALA A 182 -13.25 8.09 0.13
CA ALA A 182 -12.21 9.08 0.41
C ALA A 182 -10.98 8.35 0.97
N ILE A 183 -9.82 8.60 0.35
CA ILE A 183 -8.54 7.99 0.74
C ILE A 183 -7.58 9.06 1.23
N PHE A 184 -6.73 8.71 2.20
CA PHE A 184 -5.79 9.67 2.76
C PHE A 184 -4.77 10.12 1.71
N GLY A 185 -4.82 11.41 1.37
CA GLY A 185 -4.02 12.00 0.31
C GLY A 185 -4.70 12.08 -1.05
N ASP A 186 -5.96 11.67 -1.15
CA ASP A 186 -6.77 11.71 -2.35
C ASP A 186 -6.17 10.93 -3.55
N TYR A 187 -7.03 10.73 -4.52
CA TYR A 187 -6.74 10.29 -5.88
C TYR A 187 -5.92 11.36 -6.61
N PRO A 188 -4.74 11.02 -7.17
CA PRO A 188 -3.84 12.02 -7.72
C PRO A 188 -4.40 12.71 -8.97
N THR A 189 -4.13 14.00 -9.07
CA THR A 189 -4.50 14.87 -10.18
C THR A 189 -3.26 15.53 -10.78
N ASN A 190 -3.44 16.40 -11.79
CA ASN A 190 -2.33 17.19 -12.33
C ASN A 190 -1.62 18.06 -11.27
N SER A 191 -2.30 18.44 -10.19
CA SER A 191 -1.70 19.21 -9.09
C SER A 191 -0.67 18.40 -8.28
N ASP A 192 -0.73 17.06 -8.33
CA ASP A 192 0.21 16.16 -7.65
C ASP A 192 1.55 16.01 -8.38
N VAL A 193 1.65 16.45 -9.64
CA VAL A 193 2.83 16.24 -10.48
C VAL A 193 4.07 16.91 -9.88
N ALA A 194 3.99 18.20 -9.56
CA ALA A 194 5.10 18.96 -9.00
C ALA A 194 5.53 18.48 -7.61
N PRO A 195 4.63 18.36 -6.59
CA PRO A 195 5.03 17.90 -5.27
C PRO A 195 5.55 16.45 -5.30
N SER A 196 4.95 15.56 -6.10
CA SER A 196 5.47 14.19 -6.24
C SER A 196 6.90 14.16 -6.80
N ALA A 197 7.21 14.99 -7.79
CA ALA A 197 8.55 15.05 -8.37
C ALA A 197 9.61 15.58 -7.38
N VAL A 198 9.24 16.55 -6.54
CA VAL A 198 10.10 17.07 -5.48
C VAL A 198 10.38 15.99 -4.43
N PHE A 199 9.34 15.37 -3.86
CA PHE A 199 9.52 14.34 -2.84
C PHE A 199 10.20 13.08 -3.40
N LEU A 200 9.92 12.71 -4.65
CA LEU A 200 10.65 11.66 -5.36
C LEU A 200 12.16 11.93 -5.33
N SER A 201 12.58 13.13 -5.72
CA SER A 201 14.00 13.51 -5.77
C SER A 201 14.63 13.46 -4.37
N ILE A 202 13.93 13.97 -3.36
CA ILE A 202 14.41 13.98 -1.97
C ILE A 202 14.54 12.55 -1.43
N PHE A 203 13.53 11.70 -1.61
CA PHE A 203 13.59 10.32 -1.12
C PHE A 203 14.61 9.47 -1.86
N ALA A 204 14.84 9.69 -3.16
CA ALA A 204 15.92 9.04 -3.90
C ALA A 204 17.29 9.37 -3.28
N ILE A 205 17.53 10.63 -2.93
CA ILE A 205 18.75 11.07 -2.24
C ILE A 205 18.86 10.42 -0.86
N ILE A 206 17.78 10.40 -0.07
CA ILE A 206 17.72 9.73 1.24
C ILE A 206 18.07 8.23 1.10
N THR A 207 17.52 7.55 0.08
CA THR A 207 17.84 6.15 -0.21
C THR A 207 19.32 5.97 -0.51
N MET A 208 19.92 6.85 -1.31
CA MET A 208 21.37 6.80 -1.56
C MET A 208 22.18 6.97 -0.29
N PHE A 209 21.79 7.88 0.61
CA PHE A 209 22.48 8.09 1.88
C PHE A 209 22.40 6.87 2.82
N HIS A 210 21.20 6.34 3.07
CA HIS A 210 21.04 5.15 3.92
C HIS A 210 21.74 3.93 3.33
N THR A 211 21.67 3.75 2.01
CA THR A 211 22.35 2.66 1.30
C THR A 211 23.86 2.80 1.41
N GLY A 212 24.41 3.99 1.13
CA GLY A 212 25.84 4.26 1.22
C GLY A 212 26.37 4.11 2.64
N LEU A 213 25.64 4.59 3.65
CA LEU A 213 25.98 4.39 5.06
C LEU A 213 25.97 2.90 5.42
N PHE A 214 24.95 2.15 5.01
CA PHE A 214 24.87 0.72 5.27
C PHE A 214 26.04 -0.04 4.62
N ILE A 215 26.29 0.16 3.33
CA ILE A 215 27.39 -0.50 2.60
C ILE A 215 28.72 -0.18 3.27
N LYS A 216 29.01 1.10 3.50
CA LYS A 216 30.27 1.51 4.11
C LYS A 216 30.45 0.89 5.50
N ASN A 217 29.45 1.00 6.37
CA ASN A 217 29.53 0.40 7.71
C ASN A 217 29.67 -1.12 7.66
N TYR A 218 28.94 -1.79 6.78
CA TYR A 218 29.01 -3.24 6.60
C TYR A 218 30.42 -3.69 6.15
N THR A 219 31.03 -2.99 5.18
CA THR A 219 32.40 -3.29 4.71
C THR A 219 33.48 -3.08 5.77
N LEU A 220 33.21 -2.24 6.77
CA LEU A 220 34.08 -1.99 7.91
C LEU A 220 33.87 -2.98 9.06
N GLY A 221 32.88 -3.88 8.97
CA GLY A 221 32.53 -4.83 10.03
C GLY A 221 31.53 -4.28 11.05
N HIS A 222 30.99 -3.07 10.83
CA HIS A 222 30.01 -2.39 11.68
C HIS A 222 28.58 -2.69 11.20
N LYS A 223 28.03 -3.84 11.61
CA LYS A 223 26.73 -4.33 11.10
C LYS A 223 25.54 -3.63 11.76
N PHE A 224 25.02 -2.58 11.13
CA PHE A 224 23.82 -1.88 11.59
C PHE A 224 22.64 -2.08 10.61
N PHE A 225 21.92 -3.20 10.76
CA PHE A 225 20.82 -3.58 9.85
C PHE A 225 19.62 -2.62 9.85
N VAL A 226 19.45 -1.76 10.85
CA VAL A 226 18.39 -0.74 10.82
C VAL A 226 18.61 0.25 9.67
N SER A 227 19.86 0.58 9.31
CA SER A 227 20.14 1.39 8.11
C SER A 227 19.75 0.68 6.81
N LEU A 228 19.89 -0.65 6.73
CA LEU A 228 19.36 -1.41 5.58
C LEU A 228 17.84 -1.34 5.53
N GLY A 229 17.17 -1.47 6.68
CA GLY A 229 15.72 -1.29 6.78
C GLY A 229 15.27 0.11 6.32
N LEU A 230 15.98 1.16 6.73
CA LEU A 230 15.70 2.54 6.31
C LEU A 230 15.99 2.77 4.82
N ALA A 231 17.05 2.15 4.27
CA ALA A 231 17.32 2.16 2.83
C ALA A 231 16.19 1.49 2.05
N PHE A 232 15.73 0.31 2.50
CA PHE A 232 14.62 -0.41 1.88
C PHE A 232 13.31 0.40 1.95
N TYR A 233 12.94 0.91 3.12
CA TYR A 233 11.75 1.73 3.28
C TYR A 233 11.81 3.01 2.43
N SER A 234 12.94 3.73 2.41
CA SER A 234 13.07 4.96 1.60
C SER A 234 13.03 4.66 0.10
N LEU A 235 13.52 3.50 -0.34
CA LEU A 235 13.37 3.02 -1.72
C LEU A 235 11.89 2.78 -2.04
N MET A 236 11.14 2.14 -1.15
CA MET A 236 9.69 1.96 -1.32
C MET A 236 8.96 3.31 -1.36
N ARG A 237 9.38 4.30 -0.57
CA ARG A 237 8.81 5.65 -0.58
C ARG A 237 9.13 6.38 -1.89
N THR A 238 10.34 6.21 -2.40
CA THR A 238 10.74 6.70 -3.74
C THR A 238 9.82 6.11 -4.81
N LEU A 239 9.64 4.78 -4.81
CA LEU A 239 8.75 4.10 -5.76
C LEU A 239 7.28 4.52 -5.58
N SER A 240 6.83 4.77 -4.34
CA SER A 240 5.49 5.31 -4.07
C SER A 240 5.26 6.64 -4.78
N PHE A 241 6.22 7.59 -4.75
CA PHE A 241 6.10 8.86 -5.47
C PHE A 241 6.24 8.71 -6.99
N ILE A 242 7.03 7.75 -7.49
CA ILE A 242 7.06 7.41 -8.93
C ILE A 242 5.66 6.96 -9.38
N LEU A 243 5.06 6.02 -8.66
CA LEU A 243 3.75 5.48 -8.98
C LEU A 243 2.66 6.55 -8.87
N ARG A 244 2.72 7.42 -7.85
CA ARG A 244 1.77 8.54 -7.71
C ARG A 244 1.89 9.54 -8.86
N LEU A 245 3.11 9.88 -9.28
CA LEU A 245 3.37 10.75 -10.43
C LEU A 245 2.86 10.13 -11.74
N ALA A 246 3.07 8.82 -11.94
CA ALA A 246 2.55 8.11 -13.10
C ALA A 246 1.01 8.04 -13.08
N TRP A 247 0.43 7.77 -11.91
CA TRP A 247 -1.02 7.69 -11.74
C TRP A 247 -1.70 9.04 -11.97
N ALA A 248 -1.09 10.16 -11.56
CA ALA A 248 -1.57 11.51 -11.88
C ALA A 248 -1.76 11.74 -13.40
N LYS A 249 -0.87 11.18 -14.22
CA LYS A 249 -0.92 11.31 -15.69
C LYS A 249 -1.84 10.27 -16.36
N HIS A 250 -2.01 9.12 -15.73
CA HIS A 250 -2.80 8.00 -16.24
C HIS A 250 -3.86 7.58 -15.22
N PHE A 251 -4.72 8.52 -14.84
CA PHE A 251 -5.65 8.35 -13.72
C PHE A 251 -6.56 7.11 -13.84
N LEU A 252 -6.98 6.77 -15.06
CA LEU A 252 -7.85 5.62 -15.36
C LEU A 252 -7.13 4.26 -15.31
N ASN A 253 -5.80 4.24 -15.12
CA ASN A 253 -5.06 3.00 -14.93
C ASN A 253 -5.19 2.53 -13.48
N LEU A 254 -6.20 1.68 -13.25
CA LEU A 254 -6.56 1.21 -11.91
C LEU A 254 -5.51 0.26 -11.30
N ASP A 255 -4.79 -0.51 -12.12
CA ASP A 255 -3.69 -1.37 -11.66
C ASP A 255 -2.54 -0.53 -11.08
N LEU A 256 -2.21 0.56 -11.79
CA LEU A 256 -1.24 1.54 -11.35
C LEU A 256 -1.67 2.23 -10.05
N GLY A 257 -2.95 2.62 -9.95
CA GLY A 257 -3.51 3.24 -8.74
C GLY A 257 -3.53 2.32 -7.52
N LEU A 258 -3.91 1.05 -7.71
CA LEU A 258 -3.84 0.04 -6.65
C LEU A 258 -2.40 -0.16 -6.17
N THR A 259 -1.46 -0.30 -7.11
CA THR A 259 -0.03 -0.48 -6.79
C THR A 259 0.52 0.73 -6.04
N ALA A 260 0.19 1.96 -6.47
CA ALA A 260 0.58 3.20 -5.80
C ALA A 260 0.10 3.23 -4.34
N THR A 261 -1.15 2.84 -4.11
CA THR A 261 -1.77 2.81 -2.77
C THR A 261 -1.11 1.77 -1.86
N ILE A 262 -0.76 0.59 -2.40
CA ILE A 262 -0.05 -0.46 -1.66
C ILE A 262 1.32 0.05 -1.18
N PHE A 263 2.11 0.68 -2.07
CA PHE A 263 3.40 1.25 -1.69
C PHE A 263 3.28 2.38 -0.65
N LEU A 264 2.22 3.19 -0.74
CA LEU A 264 1.93 4.23 0.24
C LEU A 264 1.73 3.61 1.64
N VAL A 265 0.92 2.55 1.74
CA VAL A 265 0.62 1.83 2.99
C VAL A 265 1.85 1.16 3.57
N LEU A 266 2.65 0.46 2.74
CA LEU A 266 3.86 -0.24 3.19
C LEU A 266 4.79 0.70 3.94
N CYS A 267 5.02 1.89 3.39
CA CYS A 267 5.95 2.86 3.97
C CYS A 267 5.51 3.35 5.36
N ILE A 268 4.20 3.51 5.59
CA ILE A 268 3.63 3.92 6.88
C ILE A 268 3.88 2.86 7.97
N ILE A 269 4.00 1.59 7.58
CA ILE A 269 4.22 0.49 8.53
C ILE A 269 5.71 0.37 8.88
N PHE A 270 6.59 0.39 7.87
CA PHE A 270 8.02 0.10 8.08
C PHE A 270 8.73 1.13 8.96
N LEU A 271 8.50 2.44 8.74
CA LEU A 271 9.25 3.48 9.44
C LEU A 271 8.98 3.50 10.96
N PRO A 272 7.73 3.43 11.45
CA PRO A 272 7.44 3.25 12.87
C PRO A 272 8.04 1.98 13.48
N SER A 273 8.04 0.86 12.75
CA SER A 273 8.65 -0.39 13.24
C SER A 273 10.17 -0.26 13.43
N LEU A 274 10.86 0.42 12.50
CA LEU A 274 12.30 0.69 12.64
C LEU A 274 12.59 1.66 13.79
N ASN A 275 11.75 2.69 13.99
CA ASN A 275 11.87 3.59 15.13
C ASN A 275 11.63 2.87 16.46
N LEU A 276 10.70 1.92 16.52
CA LEU A 276 10.46 1.09 17.70
C LEU A 276 11.69 0.25 18.08
N ILE A 277 12.43 -0.27 17.09
CA ILE A 277 13.71 -0.95 17.34
C ILE A 277 14.73 -0.01 17.99
N LEU A 278 14.81 1.25 17.52
CA LEU A 278 15.69 2.26 18.13
C LEU A 278 15.25 2.62 19.55
N ALA A 279 13.95 2.79 19.78
CA ALA A 279 13.37 3.04 21.10
C ALA A 279 13.64 1.88 22.08
N GLN A 280 13.53 0.62 21.63
CA GLN A 280 13.90 -0.53 22.43
C GLN A 280 15.39 -0.52 22.81
N ARG A 281 16.27 -0.18 21.86
CA ARG A 281 17.72 -0.08 22.12
C ARG A 281 18.03 1.01 23.13
N TYR A 282 17.36 2.15 23.03
CA TYR A 282 17.46 3.24 24.00
C TYR A 282 16.98 2.81 25.40
N PHE A 283 15.82 2.16 25.49
CA PHE A 283 15.29 1.66 26.75
C PHE A 283 16.21 0.61 27.40
N THR A 284 16.71 -0.34 26.61
CA THR A 284 17.62 -1.38 27.10
C THR A 284 18.97 -0.81 27.53
N TRP A 285 19.39 0.30 26.94
CA TRP A 285 20.59 1.00 27.37
C TRP A 285 20.44 1.65 28.73
N LYS A 286 19.32 2.34 29.00
CA LYS A 286 19.11 2.93 30.32
C LYS A 286 18.72 1.92 31.39
N HIS A 287 18.03 0.84 30.99
CA HIS A 287 17.50 -0.21 31.85
C HIS A 287 17.88 -1.60 31.35
N PRO A 288 19.17 -2.01 31.41
CA PRO A 288 19.63 -3.30 30.93
C PRO A 288 18.98 -4.48 31.64
N LEU A 289 18.61 -4.37 32.93
CA LEU A 289 17.94 -5.44 33.65
C LEU A 289 16.58 -5.76 33.01
N TYR A 290 15.75 -4.74 32.80
CA TYR A 290 14.43 -4.89 32.21
C TYR A 290 14.48 -5.17 30.70
N GLY A 291 15.34 -4.45 29.97
CA GLY A 291 15.46 -4.57 28.51
C GLY A 291 16.10 -5.90 28.04
N SER A 292 16.86 -6.58 28.90
CA SER A 292 17.45 -7.89 28.59
C SER A 292 16.58 -9.07 29.03
N HIS A 293 15.54 -8.81 29.83
CA HIS A 293 14.65 -9.84 30.37
C HIS A 293 14.00 -10.68 29.25
N LYS A 294 13.91 -12.00 29.45
CA LYS A 294 13.43 -12.94 28.43
C LYS A 294 12.02 -12.60 27.94
N VAL A 295 11.12 -12.26 28.86
CA VAL A 295 9.72 -11.89 28.55
C VAL A 295 9.66 -10.61 27.72
N PHE A 296 10.45 -9.59 28.07
CA PHE A 296 10.47 -8.33 27.32
C PHE A 296 10.99 -8.55 25.90
N LYS A 297 12.08 -9.30 25.72
CA LYS A 297 12.60 -9.63 24.38
C LYS A 297 11.60 -10.44 23.56
N ALA A 298 10.96 -11.45 24.16
CA ALA A 298 9.94 -12.25 23.49
C ALA A 298 8.77 -11.38 23.04
N LEU A 299 8.27 -10.50 23.91
CA LEU A 299 7.22 -9.53 23.59
C LEU A 299 7.61 -8.64 22.40
N MET A 300 8.82 -8.06 22.42
CA MET A 300 9.30 -7.22 21.32
C MET A 300 9.41 -7.99 20.00
N TYR A 301 9.92 -9.23 20.02
CA TYR A 301 9.97 -10.06 18.80
C TYR A 301 8.58 -10.41 18.25
N VAL A 302 7.61 -10.71 19.12
CA VAL A 302 6.22 -10.92 18.70
C VAL A 302 5.66 -9.66 18.05
N ILE A 303 5.87 -8.49 18.66
CA ILE A 303 5.44 -7.20 18.10
C ILE A 303 6.05 -6.96 16.72
N TYR A 304 7.34 -7.27 16.53
CA TYR A 304 7.99 -7.15 15.22
C TYR A 304 7.49 -8.17 14.20
N ALA A 305 7.16 -9.39 14.61
CA ALA A 305 6.61 -10.40 13.72
C ALA A 305 5.19 -10.05 13.24
N LEU A 306 4.38 -9.41 14.10
CA LEU A 306 3.01 -8.97 13.77
C LEU A 306 2.98 -7.99 12.59
N VAL A 307 4.08 -7.26 12.33
CA VAL A 307 4.20 -6.32 11.20
C VAL A 307 3.81 -6.99 9.88
N VAL A 308 4.27 -8.22 9.65
CA VAL A 308 3.99 -8.95 8.41
C VAL A 308 2.50 -9.24 8.26
N GLY A 309 1.84 -9.66 9.34
CA GLY A 309 0.40 -9.88 9.36
C GLY A 309 -0.40 -8.60 9.07
N VAL A 310 0.00 -7.49 9.70
CA VAL A 310 -0.59 -6.16 9.48
C VAL A 310 -0.46 -5.72 8.03
N VAL A 311 0.72 -5.91 7.42
CA VAL A 311 0.95 -5.61 6.00
C VAL A 311 0.02 -6.43 5.11
N VAL A 312 0.00 -7.75 5.29
CA VAL A 312 -0.77 -8.66 4.44
C VAL A 312 -2.27 -8.35 4.52
N MET A 313 -2.82 -8.24 5.73
CA MET A 313 -4.26 -7.99 5.88
C MET A 313 -4.69 -6.64 5.27
N THR A 314 -3.85 -5.61 5.35
CA THR A 314 -4.16 -4.28 4.78
C THR A 314 -4.14 -4.30 3.27
N ILE A 315 -3.13 -4.94 2.68
CA ILE A 315 -3.02 -5.08 1.22
C ILE A 315 -4.20 -5.86 0.68
N VAL A 316 -4.54 -7.00 1.31
CA VAL A 316 -5.67 -7.83 0.89
C VAL A 316 -6.98 -7.04 0.98
N ALA A 317 -7.23 -6.33 2.08
CA ALA A 317 -8.45 -5.52 2.22
C ALA A 317 -8.57 -4.44 1.13
N ALA A 318 -7.49 -3.71 0.84
CA ALA A 318 -7.48 -2.68 -0.21
C ALA A 318 -7.64 -3.28 -1.63
N ALA A 319 -6.98 -4.40 -1.91
CA ALA A 319 -7.10 -5.09 -3.18
C ALA A 319 -8.52 -5.63 -3.38
N VAL A 320 -9.12 -6.22 -2.34
CA VAL A 320 -10.49 -6.76 -2.40
C VAL A 320 -11.51 -5.65 -2.71
N GLN A 321 -11.38 -4.48 -2.10
CA GLN A 321 -12.23 -3.31 -2.40
C GLN A 321 -12.11 -2.86 -3.86
N THR A 322 -10.93 -2.95 -4.46
CA THR A 322 -10.68 -2.44 -5.82
C THR A 322 -11.04 -3.46 -6.90
N ILE A 323 -10.79 -4.75 -6.65
CA ILE A 323 -10.96 -5.85 -7.62
C ILE A 323 -12.41 -6.34 -7.65
N TYR A 324 -13.04 -6.54 -6.49
CA TYR A 324 -14.31 -7.23 -6.38
C TYR A 324 -15.48 -6.27 -6.12
N LEU A 325 -16.61 -6.56 -6.74
CA LEU A 325 -17.90 -5.97 -6.39
C LEU A 325 -18.38 -6.60 -5.08
N LEU A 326 -18.55 -5.79 -4.05
CA LEU A 326 -18.86 -6.26 -2.70
C LEU A 326 -20.27 -5.84 -2.31
N SER A 327 -20.95 -6.61 -1.45
CA SER A 327 -22.14 -6.10 -0.77
C SER A 327 -21.74 -5.09 0.31
N GLU A 328 -22.69 -4.26 0.78
CA GLU A 328 -22.43 -3.28 1.86
C GLU A 328 -21.82 -3.94 3.11
N HIS A 329 -22.26 -5.17 3.42
CA HIS A 329 -21.71 -5.95 4.54
C HIS A 329 -20.22 -6.27 4.34
N HIS A 330 -19.85 -6.86 3.20
CA HIS A 330 -18.46 -7.21 2.93
C HIS A 330 -17.58 -5.97 2.74
N PHE A 331 -18.12 -4.89 2.19
CA PHE A 331 -17.42 -3.62 2.10
C PHE A 331 -17.09 -3.07 3.50
N ASN A 332 -18.06 -3.07 4.42
CA ASN A 332 -17.82 -2.66 5.80
C ASN A 332 -16.80 -3.57 6.51
N MET A 333 -16.80 -4.88 6.25
CA MET A 333 -15.76 -5.78 6.78
C MET A 333 -14.35 -5.36 6.32
N THR A 334 -14.18 -5.02 5.04
CA THR A 334 -12.87 -4.57 4.54
C THR A 334 -12.44 -3.22 5.17
N LYS A 335 -13.38 -2.30 5.41
CA LYS A 335 -13.10 -1.05 6.15
C LYS A 335 -12.63 -1.33 7.58
N GLN A 336 -13.28 -2.25 8.28
CA GLN A 336 -12.90 -2.66 9.63
C GLN A 336 -11.48 -3.25 9.68
N VAL A 337 -11.07 -4.04 8.67
CA VAL A 337 -9.69 -4.56 8.57
C VAL A 337 -8.68 -3.40 8.42
N ILE A 338 -8.99 -2.40 7.58
CA ILE A 338 -8.13 -1.22 7.39
C ILE A 338 -8.04 -0.37 8.68
N GLN A 339 -9.15 -0.23 9.40
CA GLN A 339 -9.21 0.45 10.71
C GLN A 339 -8.36 -0.29 11.76
N ALA A 340 -8.55 -1.61 11.90
CA ALA A 340 -7.78 -2.44 12.81
C ALA A 340 -6.27 -2.39 12.50
N SER A 341 -5.91 -2.43 11.22
CA SER A 341 -4.53 -2.25 10.78
C SER A 341 -3.95 -0.92 11.23
N SER A 342 -4.67 0.18 11.01
CA SER A 342 -4.19 1.52 11.36
C SER A 342 -4.01 1.70 12.86
N ILE A 343 -4.90 1.10 13.67
CA ILE A 343 -4.72 1.03 15.13
C ILE A 343 -3.43 0.28 15.49
N LEU A 344 -3.21 -0.90 14.91
CA LEU A 344 -2.02 -1.71 15.20
C LEU A 344 -0.71 -0.99 14.82
N ILE A 345 -0.70 -0.23 13.72
CA ILE A 345 0.43 0.61 13.34
C ILE A 345 0.65 1.75 14.35
N THR A 346 -0.44 2.39 14.79
CA THR A 346 -0.37 3.44 15.82
C THR A 346 0.17 2.91 17.13
N ILE A 347 -0.22 1.69 17.53
CA ILE A 347 0.30 1.02 18.72
C ILE A 347 1.83 0.92 18.66
N TYR A 348 2.46 0.68 17.51
CA TYR A 348 3.93 0.67 17.42
C TYR A 348 4.56 2.01 17.78
N SER A 349 3.96 3.11 17.32
CA SER A 349 4.43 4.46 17.70
C SER A 349 4.17 4.78 19.16
N VAL A 350 3.02 4.34 19.69
CA VAL A 350 2.70 4.50 21.12
C VAL A 350 3.67 3.69 21.98
N ILE A 351 3.98 2.45 21.62
CA ILE A 351 4.96 1.63 22.36
C ILE A 351 6.34 2.29 22.29
N ALA A 352 6.76 2.80 21.14
CA ALA A 352 8.02 3.53 21.02
C ALA A 352 8.03 4.76 21.94
N ALA A 353 6.94 5.53 21.97
CA ALA A 353 6.77 6.69 22.85
C ALA A 353 6.81 6.30 24.32
N VAL A 354 6.13 5.21 24.70
CA VAL A 354 6.14 4.67 26.06
C VAL A 354 7.54 4.22 26.47
N LEU A 355 8.27 3.49 25.62
CA LEU A 355 9.64 3.07 25.93
C LEU A 355 10.56 4.27 26.14
N VAL A 356 10.49 5.27 25.25
CA VAL A 356 11.25 6.52 25.38
C VAL A 356 10.86 7.26 26.66
N PHE A 357 9.56 7.40 26.95
CA PHE A 357 9.04 8.06 28.13
C PHE A 357 9.45 7.37 29.44
N LEU A 358 9.30 6.04 29.51
CA LEU A 358 9.71 5.24 30.67
C LEU A 358 11.21 5.35 30.92
N SER A 359 12.02 5.42 29.86
CA SER A 359 13.44 5.73 30.01
C SER A 359 13.66 7.10 30.66
N PHE A 360 12.85 8.13 30.44
CA PHE A 360 13.05 9.40 31.16
C PHE A 360 12.62 9.35 32.61
N VAL A 361 11.46 8.76 32.87
CA VAL A 361 10.80 8.80 34.19
C VAL A 361 11.44 7.84 35.19
N ILE A 362 11.88 6.67 34.73
CA ILE A 362 12.47 5.66 35.60
C ILE A 362 13.98 5.91 35.69
N PRO A 363 14.53 6.20 36.88
CA PRO A 363 15.98 6.24 37.05
C PRO A 363 16.57 4.81 37.01
N PRO A 364 17.80 4.63 36.50
CA PRO A 364 18.46 3.33 36.54
C PRO A 364 18.64 2.87 38.00
N THR A 365 18.31 1.62 38.28
CA THR A 365 18.48 1.02 39.61
C THR A 365 19.93 0.64 39.87
N LYS A 366 20.34 0.42 41.13
CA LYS A 366 21.70 -0.10 41.43
C LYS A 366 22.00 -1.39 40.67
N LYS A 367 21.01 -2.28 40.56
CA LYS A 367 21.10 -3.53 39.78
C LYS A 367 21.30 -3.29 38.28
N ASP A 368 20.78 -2.19 37.73
CA ASP A 368 21.06 -1.80 36.34
C ASP A 368 22.49 -1.31 36.14
N GLN A 369 23.12 -0.76 37.18
CA GLN A 369 24.48 -0.20 37.13
C GLN A 369 25.57 -1.28 37.31
N GLU A 370 25.25 -2.32 38.08
CA GLU A 370 26.11 -3.48 38.42
C GLU A 370 26.02 -4.63 37.40
N ILE A 371 25.04 -4.62 36.48
CA ILE A 371 24.95 -5.69 35.50
C ILE A 371 26.10 -5.58 34.50
N ILE A 372 26.78 -6.70 34.23
CA ILE A 372 27.87 -6.73 33.26
C ILE A 372 27.30 -6.41 31.86
N THR A 373 27.78 -5.31 31.27
CA THR A 373 27.33 -4.85 29.95
C THR A 373 28.42 -4.97 28.88
N TYR A 374 28.03 -5.35 27.67
CA TYR A 374 28.88 -5.31 26.48
C TYR A 374 28.46 -4.14 25.59
N GLN A 375 29.39 -3.21 25.38
CA GLN A 375 29.17 -1.93 24.70
C GLN A 375 30.21 -1.72 23.60
N PRO A 376 29.91 -0.92 22.56
CA PRO A 376 30.85 -0.66 21.46
C PRO A 376 31.86 0.45 21.80
N TYR A 377 32.88 0.13 22.60
CA TYR A 377 33.93 1.09 23.02
C TYR A 377 34.79 1.62 21.87
N TRP A 378 34.87 0.88 20.77
CA TRP A 378 35.62 1.27 19.57
C TRP A 378 35.02 2.47 18.82
N ILE A 379 33.77 2.86 19.13
CA ILE A 379 33.15 4.06 18.57
C ILE A 379 33.68 5.27 19.34
N LYS A 380 34.51 6.09 18.68
CA LYS A 380 35.19 7.25 19.29
C LYS A 380 34.49 8.59 19.04
N SER A 381 33.52 8.65 18.14
CA SER A 381 32.87 9.90 17.73
C SER A 381 31.52 9.65 17.06
N PHE A 382 30.60 10.61 17.18
CA PHE A 382 29.34 10.64 16.42
C PHE A 382 29.34 11.71 15.31
N LYS A 383 30.52 12.24 14.94
CA LYS A 383 30.64 13.21 13.85
C LYS A 383 30.21 12.58 12.52
N TRP A 384 29.60 13.39 11.67
CA TRP A 384 29.05 12.94 10.37
C TRP A 384 30.09 12.26 9.47
N ASN A 385 31.36 12.67 9.54
CA ASN A 385 32.48 12.15 8.75
C ASN A 385 33.26 11.00 9.43
N TYR A 386 32.88 10.60 10.65
CA TYR A 386 33.56 9.53 11.39
C TYR A 386 33.07 8.14 10.97
N PHE A 387 33.99 7.18 10.84
CA PHE A 387 33.70 5.78 10.59
C PHE A 387 34.61 4.89 11.44
N VAL A 388 34.09 3.76 11.86
CA VAL A 388 34.84 2.79 12.67
C VAL A 388 35.94 2.16 11.82
N PRO A 389 37.17 1.99 12.34
CA PRO A 389 38.22 1.30 11.60
C PRO A 389 37.84 -0.16 11.26
N LYS A 390 38.35 -0.64 10.12
CA LYS A 390 37.94 -1.94 9.58
C LYS A 390 38.29 -3.09 10.53
N GLY A 391 37.28 -3.88 10.88
CA GLY A 391 37.45 -5.11 11.66
C GLY A 391 37.59 -4.90 13.17
N THR A 392 37.46 -3.67 13.68
CA THR A 392 37.66 -3.40 15.11
C THR A 392 36.66 -4.14 15.98
N ALA A 393 35.37 -4.11 15.65
CA ALA A 393 34.34 -4.82 16.42
C ALA A 393 34.64 -6.31 16.62
N GLN A 394 35.18 -6.98 15.59
CA GLN A 394 35.55 -8.39 15.64
C GLN A 394 36.81 -8.63 16.48
N ARG A 395 37.78 -7.71 16.44
CA ARG A 395 38.99 -7.79 17.28
C ARG A 395 38.64 -7.60 18.75
N GLU A 396 37.81 -6.61 19.07
CA GLU A 396 37.36 -6.37 20.46
C GLU A 396 36.53 -7.55 21.00
N GLU A 397 35.72 -8.19 20.16
CA GLU A 397 34.97 -9.40 20.54
C GLU A 397 35.89 -10.58 20.91
N GLN A 398 37.07 -10.70 20.28
CA GLN A 398 38.04 -11.76 20.57
C GLN A 398 38.76 -11.56 21.91
N LEU A 399 38.81 -10.33 22.43
CA LEU A 399 39.44 -10.01 23.70
C LEU A 399 38.55 -10.33 24.91
N ILE A 400 37.26 -10.61 24.69
CA ILE A 400 36.30 -10.88 25.77
C ILE A 400 36.49 -12.31 26.29
N THR A 401 36.68 -12.41 27.60
CA THR A 401 36.84 -13.67 28.32
C THR A 401 35.54 -14.47 28.37
N GLU A 402 35.65 -15.81 28.50
CA GLU A 402 34.47 -16.71 28.49
C GLU A 402 33.47 -16.39 29.62
N ASP A 403 33.97 -16.00 30.80
CA ASP A 403 33.13 -15.62 31.94
C ASP A 403 32.29 -14.37 31.65
N GLN A 404 32.73 -13.47 30.75
CA GLN A 404 32.02 -12.24 30.41
C GLN A 404 31.08 -12.36 29.20
N ARG A 405 31.04 -13.52 28.51
CA ARG A 405 30.21 -13.72 27.31
C ARG A 405 28.70 -13.62 27.56
N HIS A 406 28.26 -13.70 28.81
CA HIS A 406 26.85 -13.54 29.19
C HIS A 406 26.40 -12.08 29.35
N ALA A 407 27.30 -11.11 29.11
CA ALA A 407 27.04 -9.70 29.28
C ALA A 407 25.83 -9.18 28.47
N VAL A 408 25.10 -8.24 29.07
CA VAL A 408 23.95 -7.59 28.41
C VAL A 408 24.46 -6.61 27.36
N ARG A 409 24.04 -6.83 26.11
CA ARG A 409 24.41 -6.00 24.98
C ARG A 409 23.60 -4.72 24.92
N ILE A 410 24.28 -3.57 25.01
CA ILE A 410 23.67 -2.25 24.94
C ILE A 410 24.40 -1.35 23.94
N ILE A 411 23.85 -0.16 23.70
CA ILE A 411 24.52 0.88 22.91
C ILE A 411 25.59 1.57 23.77
N ASN A 412 26.44 2.41 23.17
CA ASN A 412 27.53 3.08 23.89
C ASN A 412 27.02 3.93 25.08
N SER A 413 27.57 3.72 26.28
CA SER A 413 27.24 4.44 27.52
C SER A 413 28.49 5.03 28.16
N SER A 414 28.39 6.27 28.64
CA SER A 414 29.46 6.95 29.42
C SER A 414 29.03 7.34 30.84
N GLU A 415 27.77 7.07 31.21
CA GLU A 415 27.13 7.62 32.42
C GLU A 415 26.66 6.57 33.44
N TYR A 416 26.08 5.45 33.00
CA TYR A 416 25.23 4.64 33.89
C TYR A 416 25.76 3.25 34.24
N HIS A 417 26.73 2.69 33.51
CA HIS A 417 27.23 1.34 33.77
C HIS A 417 28.69 1.41 34.16
N TYR A 418 28.98 0.94 35.37
CA TYR A 418 30.33 0.88 35.92
C TYR A 418 30.96 -0.49 35.66
N GLU A 419 30.13 -1.55 35.58
CA GLU A 419 30.58 -2.91 35.32
C GLU A 419 30.41 -3.28 33.83
N THR A 420 31.55 -3.48 33.18
CA THR A 420 31.65 -3.63 31.73
C THR A 420 32.63 -4.75 31.37
N THR A 421 32.46 -5.38 30.21
CA THR A 421 33.39 -6.43 29.74
C THR A 421 34.81 -5.95 29.43
N HIS A 422 35.08 -4.65 29.58
CA HIS A 422 36.41 -4.05 29.46
C HIS A 422 36.65 -3.20 30.71
N ASN A 423 37.92 -3.03 31.12
CA ASN A 423 38.27 -2.21 32.28
C ASN A 423 37.84 -0.76 32.03
N ALA A 424 36.83 -0.30 32.78
CA ALA A 424 36.25 1.03 32.61
C ALA A 424 37.29 2.16 32.74
N GLU A 425 38.32 1.96 33.58
CA GLU A 425 39.38 2.94 33.86
C GLU A 425 40.33 3.17 32.67
N GLU A 426 40.59 2.14 31.86
CA GLU A 426 41.55 2.21 30.74
C GLU A 426 40.96 2.95 29.53
N HIS A 427 39.63 2.89 29.35
CA HIS A 427 38.92 3.57 28.27
C HIS A 427 38.19 4.87 28.67
N GLN A 428 38.01 5.17 29.96
CA GLN A 428 37.38 6.41 30.43
C GLN A 428 38.21 7.68 30.16
N SER A 429 39.52 7.54 30.00
CA SER A 429 40.45 8.67 29.81
C SER A 429 40.47 9.25 28.39
N GLU A 430 40.01 8.49 27.38
CA GLU A 430 40.13 8.86 25.95
C GLU A 430 38.82 9.25 25.24
N HIS A 431 37.96 10.07 25.84
CA HIS A 431 36.75 10.74 25.27
C HIS A 431 35.40 10.11 25.67
N ARG A 432 34.71 10.73 26.64
CA ARG A 432 33.31 10.42 26.99
C ARG A 432 32.38 10.87 25.87
N LEU A 433 31.66 9.94 25.25
CA LEU A 433 30.61 10.26 24.27
C LEU A 433 29.28 10.55 24.99
N HIS A 434 28.77 11.77 24.82
CA HIS A 434 27.47 12.16 25.37
C HIS A 434 26.31 11.68 24.51
N HIS A 435 25.26 11.19 25.16
CA HIS A 435 24.08 10.64 24.52
C HIS A 435 22.90 11.63 24.41
N ASN A 436 23.04 12.87 24.89
CA ASN A 436 21.96 13.88 24.90
C ASN A 436 21.32 14.10 23.52
N SER A 437 22.12 14.11 22.45
CA SER A 437 21.56 14.22 21.10
C SER A 437 20.82 12.96 20.66
N SER A 438 21.25 11.77 21.09
CA SER A 438 20.54 10.52 20.79
C SER A 438 19.16 10.51 21.44
N ILE A 439 19.07 11.01 22.68
CA ILE A 439 17.82 11.21 23.41
C ILE A 439 16.89 12.11 22.61
N PHE A 440 17.39 13.29 22.20
CA PHE A 440 16.62 14.22 21.37
C PHE A 440 16.17 13.57 20.06
N ILE A 441 17.06 12.89 19.35
CA ILE A 441 16.76 12.21 18.08
C ILE A 441 15.60 11.25 18.25
N ILE A 442 15.67 10.32 19.21
CA ILE A 442 14.64 9.28 19.35
C ILE A 442 13.32 9.86 19.84
N SER A 443 13.33 10.83 20.77
CA SER A 443 12.11 11.48 21.24
C SER A 443 11.45 12.28 20.12
N PHE A 444 12.22 13.06 19.38
CA PHE A 444 11.73 13.90 18.30
C PHE A 444 11.11 13.06 17.17
N THR A 445 11.81 12.02 16.69
CA THR A 445 11.28 11.17 15.61
C THR A 445 10.07 10.36 16.06
N THR A 446 10.04 9.93 17.32
CA THR A 446 8.89 9.19 17.87
C THR A 446 7.64 10.06 17.94
N VAL A 447 7.75 11.33 18.35
CA VAL A 447 6.62 12.27 18.37
C VAL A 447 6.10 12.52 16.96
N LEU A 448 6.99 12.77 16.00
CA LEU A 448 6.58 12.99 14.60
C LEU A 448 5.86 11.75 14.02
N LEU A 449 6.39 10.55 14.28
CA LEU A 449 5.76 9.31 13.82
C LEU A 449 4.41 9.06 14.47
N LEU A 450 4.25 9.41 15.75
CA LEU A 450 2.96 9.32 16.42
C LEU A 450 1.94 10.25 15.78
N ILE A 451 2.31 11.50 15.45
CA ILE A 451 1.42 12.44 14.75
C ILE A 451 1.00 11.88 13.39
N ILE A 452 1.94 11.39 12.58
CA ILE A 452 1.68 10.80 11.26
C ILE A 452 0.66 9.64 11.38
N ASN A 453 0.89 8.72 12.31
CA ASN A 453 0.05 7.55 12.47
C ASN A 453 -1.33 7.86 13.06
N LEU A 454 -1.43 8.87 13.92
CA LEU A 454 -2.71 9.35 14.43
C LEU A 454 -3.56 9.96 13.30
N PHE A 455 -2.99 10.82 12.46
CA PHE A 455 -3.69 11.38 11.29
C PHE A 455 -4.20 10.27 10.37
N ARG A 456 -3.32 9.31 10.05
CA ARG A 456 -3.70 8.17 9.22
C ARG A 456 -4.81 7.34 9.88
N THR A 457 -4.71 7.07 11.18
CA THR A 457 -5.72 6.26 11.88
C THR A 457 -7.06 6.96 11.94
N VAL A 458 -7.10 8.23 12.34
CA VAL A 458 -8.34 9.03 12.37
C VAL A 458 -9.01 9.04 11.00
N SER A 459 -8.26 9.19 9.90
CA SER A 459 -8.82 9.16 8.55
C SER A 459 -9.55 7.86 8.21
N THR A 460 -9.16 6.71 8.79
CA THR A 460 -9.84 5.43 8.53
C THR A 460 -11.17 5.27 9.24
N PHE A 461 -11.44 6.08 10.27
CA PHE A 461 -12.72 6.10 10.98
C PHE A 461 -13.71 7.10 10.41
N ILE A 462 -13.26 7.98 9.50
CA ILE A 462 -14.12 8.93 8.81
C ILE A 462 -14.61 8.26 7.53
N ASP A 463 -15.86 7.79 7.54
CA ASP A 463 -16.47 7.16 6.36
C ASP A 463 -17.11 8.23 5.46
N GLN A 464 -16.39 8.58 4.38
CA GLN A 464 -16.81 9.59 3.41
C GLN A 464 -16.55 9.10 2.00
N TYR A 465 -17.39 9.54 1.07
CA TYR A 465 -17.12 9.43 -0.36
C TYR A 465 -16.34 10.66 -0.85
N HIS A 466 -15.65 10.52 -1.98
CA HIS A 466 -14.85 11.57 -2.60
C HIS A 466 -15.62 12.90 -2.78
N GLU A 467 -16.90 12.83 -3.17
CA GLU A 467 -17.76 14.00 -3.38
C GLU A 467 -17.91 14.92 -2.14
N HIS A 468 -17.87 14.33 -0.95
CA HIS A 468 -18.08 15.04 0.32
C HIS A 468 -16.88 14.91 1.24
N GLN A 469 -15.68 14.71 0.66
CA GLN A 469 -14.48 14.49 1.44
C GLN A 469 -14.10 15.73 2.25
N SER A 470 -13.71 15.50 3.50
CA SER A 470 -13.17 16.54 4.38
C SER A 470 -11.70 16.85 4.09
N TRP A 471 -11.23 18.00 4.59
CA TRP A 471 -9.86 18.50 4.36
C TRP A 471 -8.75 17.51 4.76
N ILE A 472 -9.01 16.57 5.67
CA ILE A 472 -8.01 15.57 6.10
C ILE A 472 -7.60 14.63 4.96
N PHE A 473 -8.47 14.45 3.95
CA PHE A 473 -8.20 13.61 2.80
C PHE A 473 -7.46 14.36 1.67
N ASP A 474 -7.34 15.68 1.77
CA ASP A 474 -6.67 16.51 0.77
C ASP A 474 -5.23 16.03 0.52
N HIS A 475 -4.83 16.02 -0.75
CA HIS A 475 -3.49 15.58 -1.17
C HIS A 475 -2.37 16.35 -0.47
N THR A 476 -2.58 17.62 -0.14
CA THR A 476 -1.64 18.46 0.63
C THR A 476 -1.33 17.87 1.99
N VAL A 477 -2.33 17.34 2.71
CA VAL A 477 -2.14 16.74 4.04
C VAL A 477 -1.23 15.50 3.93
N MET A 478 -1.39 14.70 2.89
CA MET A 478 -0.49 13.57 2.64
C MET A 478 0.94 14.00 2.34
N TYR A 479 1.16 15.06 1.56
CA TYR A 479 2.51 15.58 1.33
C TYR A 479 3.16 16.14 2.59
N VAL A 480 2.39 16.73 3.52
CA VAL A 480 2.92 17.15 4.81
C VAL A 480 3.28 15.93 5.68
N MET A 481 2.34 15.00 5.84
CA MET A 481 2.48 13.87 6.77
C MET A 481 3.44 12.80 6.26
N PHE A 482 3.28 12.34 5.02
CA PHE A 482 4.09 11.26 4.42
C PHE A 482 5.25 11.77 3.56
N GLY A 483 5.28 13.06 3.26
CA GLY A 483 6.41 13.72 2.61
C GLY A 483 7.29 14.44 3.62
N ALA A 484 6.90 15.65 4.00
CA ALA A 484 7.75 16.58 4.75
C ALA A 484 8.20 16.03 6.12
N LEU A 485 7.28 15.49 6.93
CA LEU A 485 7.65 14.96 8.25
C LEU A 485 8.55 13.73 8.14
N GLU A 486 8.30 12.84 7.19
CA GLU A 486 9.16 11.68 6.93
C GLU A 486 10.55 12.10 6.44
N VAL A 487 10.65 13.16 5.62
CA VAL A 487 11.95 13.75 5.23
C VAL A 487 12.69 14.28 6.45
N ILE A 488 12.02 15.00 7.35
CA ILE A 488 12.61 15.52 8.60
C ILE A 488 13.12 14.38 9.48
N ILE A 489 12.35 13.30 9.63
CA ILE A 489 12.76 12.11 10.39
C ILE A 489 14.02 11.48 9.78
N ASN A 490 14.04 11.29 8.46
CA ASN A 490 15.19 10.70 7.77
C ASN A 490 16.44 11.59 7.86
N ALA A 491 16.28 12.90 7.69
CA ALA A 491 17.38 13.86 7.87
C ALA A 491 17.93 13.78 9.30
N THR A 492 17.05 13.68 10.30
CA THR A 492 17.44 13.50 11.71
C THR A 492 18.22 12.20 11.92
N TYR A 493 17.82 11.09 11.27
CA TYR A 493 18.56 9.83 11.36
C TYR A 493 19.94 9.88 10.70
N ILE A 494 20.03 10.46 9.51
CA ILE A 494 21.28 10.55 8.74
C ILE A 494 22.27 11.50 9.44
N VAL A 495 21.85 12.73 9.73
CA VAL A 495 22.69 13.74 10.41
C VAL A 495 23.01 13.30 11.83
N GLY A 496 22.04 12.70 12.51
CA GLY A 496 22.20 12.15 13.85
C GLY A 496 23.16 10.96 13.92
N ARG A 497 23.55 10.35 12.78
CA ARG A 497 24.39 9.14 12.74
C ARG A 497 23.87 8.06 13.67
N ILE A 498 22.59 7.71 13.50
CA ILE A 498 21.95 6.66 14.32
C ILE A 498 22.64 5.31 14.19
N ASP A 499 23.33 5.09 13.08
CA ASP A 499 24.16 3.92 12.82
C ASP A 499 25.29 3.77 13.84
N LEU A 500 25.79 4.87 14.40
CA LEU A 500 26.79 4.87 15.47
C LEU A 500 26.12 4.95 16.84
N ARG A 501 25.16 5.85 17.02
CA ARG A 501 24.53 6.13 18.32
C ARG A 501 23.74 4.95 18.86
N PHE A 502 22.99 4.28 17.99
CA PHE A 502 22.12 3.18 18.39
C PHE A 502 22.72 1.82 18.04
N TYR A 503 24.01 1.74 17.73
CA TYR A 503 24.67 0.49 17.43
C TYR A 503 24.68 -0.43 18.65
N LYS A 504 24.23 -1.67 18.45
CA LYS A 504 24.25 -2.73 19.45
C LYS A 504 25.17 -3.84 18.94
N PRO A 505 26.21 -4.24 19.69
CA PRO A 505 27.12 -5.31 19.27
C PRO A 505 26.44 -6.65 18.98
N ASP A 506 27.11 -7.46 18.16
CA ASP A 506 26.70 -8.84 17.84
C ASP A 506 26.68 -9.70 19.12
N SER A 507 25.97 -10.83 19.08
CA SER A 507 25.90 -11.73 20.24
C SER A 507 27.20 -12.49 20.39
N LEU A 508 27.81 -12.39 21.57
CA LEU A 508 28.95 -13.22 21.95
C LEU A 508 28.48 -14.68 21.94
N LYS A 509 28.98 -15.48 20.99
CA LYS A 509 28.72 -16.93 20.94
C LYS A 509 29.75 -17.62 21.85
N ASN A 510 29.33 -18.67 22.56
CA ASN A 510 30.27 -19.54 23.27
C ASN A 510 31.04 -20.37 22.22
N ILE A 511 32.36 -20.45 22.36
CA ILE A 511 33.28 -21.07 21.38
C ILE A 511 33.11 -22.61 21.24
N VAL A 512 32.26 -23.22 22.06
CA VAL A 512 32.09 -24.69 22.16
C VAL A 512 31.59 -25.38 20.87
N LEU A 513 31.17 -24.65 19.83
CA LEU A 513 30.62 -25.24 18.59
C LEU A 513 31.50 -25.07 17.33
N GLN A 514 32.72 -24.58 17.43
CA GLN A 514 33.62 -24.43 16.25
C GLN A 514 34.82 -25.36 16.21
N SER A 515 35.08 -26.16 17.26
CA SER A 515 36.21 -27.11 17.27
C SER A 515 35.88 -28.52 16.75
N SER A 516 34.65 -28.78 16.29
CA SER A 516 34.24 -30.11 15.81
C SER A 516 34.08 -30.23 14.28
N SER A 517 34.61 -29.29 13.50
CA SER A 517 34.59 -29.40 12.03
C SER A 517 35.84 -28.82 11.36
N SER A 518 37.04 -29.25 11.78
CA SER A 518 38.25 -29.17 10.94
C SER A 518 39.45 -29.78 11.68
N SER A 519 39.52 -31.10 11.72
CA SER A 519 40.78 -31.80 11.93
C SER A 519 40.72 -33.13 11.18
N ASP A 520 40.79 -33.01 9.87
CA ASP A 520 41.34 -34.04 9.00
C ASP A 520 42.09 -33.32 7.87
N SER A 521 43.41 -33.29 7.98
CA SER A 521 44.37 -33.65 6.93
C SER A 521 45.74 -32.97 7.10
N ASN A 522 46.75 -33.84 7.21
CA ASN A 522 48.11 -33.72 6.69
C ASN A 522 49.15 -32.88 7.44
N ILE A 523 49.86 -33.56 8.35
CA ILE A 523 51.28 -33.33 8.64
C ILE A 523 52.09 -34.15 7.61
N PRO A 524 53.06 -33.58 6.88
CA PRO A 524 54.01 -34.38 6.10
C PRO A 524 55.22 -34.72 6.97
N GLU A 525 55.32 -35.95 7.45
CA GLU A 525 56.56 -36.46 8.03
C GLU A 525 57.44 -37.13 6.96
N THR A 526 58.70 -36.77 7.07
CA THR A 526 59.86 -37.10 6.25
C THR A 526 60.15 -38.60 6.14
N LYS A 527 60.52 -39.04 4.93
CA LYS A 527 61.11 -40.36 4.69
C LYS A 527 62.47 -40.49 5.37
N SER A 528 62.61 -41.50 6.22
CA SER A 528 63.87 -42.21 6.45
C SER A 528 63.57 -43.69 6.67
N ALA A 529 64.49 -44.51 6.18
CA ALA A 529 64.33 -45.89 5.81
C ALA A 529 64.39 -46.89 6.99
N ASP A 530 64.05 -48.12 6.61
CA ASP A 530 64.45 -49.41 7.20
C ASP A 530 63.57 -50.04 8.29
N GLY A 531 63.00 -51.21 7.94
CA GLY A 531 63.26 -52.42 8.72
C GLY A 531 62.07 -53.11 9.41
N VAL A 532 61.53 -54.13 8.73
CA VAL A 532 61.18 -55.47 9.28
C VAL A 532 60.05 -55.62 10.32
N SER A 533 58.94 -56.20 9.84
CA SER A 533 58.22 -57.42 10.29
C SER A 533 57.75 -57.64 11.75
N GLU A 534 56.65 -58.41 11.83
CA GLU A 534 55.97 -59.06 12.96
C GLU A 534 54.95 -58.18 13.69
N GLY A 535 53.70 -58.60 13.97
CA GLY A 535 53.08 -59.91 13.91
C GLY A 535 52.04 -59.99 15.04
N SER A 536 50.94 -60.73 14.79
CA SER A 536 50.03 -61.30 15.80
C SER A 536 49.04 -60.37 16.54
N SER A 537 47.81 -60.32 16.02
CA SER A 537 46.68 -61.18 16.42
C SER A 537 46.26 -61.31 17.91
N ILE A 538 44.91 -61.25 18.09
CA ILE A 538 44.04 -62.17 18.87
C ILE A 538 43.26 -61.62 20.11
N GLN A 539 41.96 -61.96 20.04
CA GLN A 539 40.96 -62.32 21.07
C GLN A 539 39.96 -61.30 21.67
N HIS A 540 38.72 -61.41 21.16
CA HIS A 540 37.53 -61.95 21.84
C HIS A 540 37.36 -61.72 23.35
N ASP A 541 36.20 -61.18 23.75
CA ASP A 541 35.19 -61.99 24.43
C ASP A 541 33.78 -61.38 24.39
N THR A 542 32.80 -62.26 24.56
CA THR A 542 31.38 -62.10 24.25
C THR A 542 30.59 -62.42 25.52
N GLU A 543 29.64 -61.59 25.99
CA GLU A 543 28.52 -62.09 26.79
C GLU A 543 27.29 -61.14 26.85
N ARG A 544 26.29 -61.49 26.04
CA ARG A 544 24.86 -61.78 26.30
C ARG A 544 24.07 -61.19 27.49
N ALA A 545 22.78 -60.94 27.15
CA ALA A 545 21.52 -61.16 27.90
C ALA A 545 20.93 -59.97 28.70
N THR A 546 19.88 -59.30 28.17
CA THR A 546 18.41 -59.52 28.35
C THR A 546 17.86 -59.00 29.67
N ASP A 547 16.93 -58.04 29.62
CA ASP A 547 15.52 -58.27 29.99
C ASP A 547 14.64 -57.02 29.76
N ALA A 548 13.36 -57.30 29.50
CA ALA A 548 12.31 -56.41 29.03
C ALA A 548 11.53 -55.73 30.16
N ASN A 549 11.11 -54.48 29.93
CA ASN A 549 9.69 -54.07 29.87
C ASN A 549 9.55 -52.66 29.29
#